data_AF-A0AA86VLJ6-F1
#
_entry.id   AF-A0AA86VLJ6-F1
#
_cell.length_a   1.000
_cell.length_b   1.000
_cell.length_c   1.000
_cell.angle_alpha   90.00
_cell.angle_beta   90.00
_cell.angle_gamma   90.00
#
_symmetry.space_group_name_H-M   'P 1'
#
loop_
_entity.id
_entity.type
_entity.pdbx_description
1 polymer ?
#
loop_
_entity_poly.entity_id
_entity_poly.type
_entity_poly.pdbx_seq_one_letter_code
_entity_poly.pdbx_strand_id
1 'polypeptide(L)'
;MMKYYEMRGKELLDGNVLTAADLCEWMRGKNNNEASIVGVGLPCYSLLQALMFSIKANSSGVLLLEDFEITYFNKPKDKLLDWFFNPMMVLKEQIRVIKLGEAELRYLEKVVLFGCNKQRQEAWNNGGLMIPDPMFLMNLTDGCAMMNTLIVRIIGMIRGVSKLPTYRSKFHQIVKALIAHSLEKDLSRKALAIHLGDAVDISKKA
;
A
#
# COMPACT_ATOMS: atom_id res chain seq x y z
N MET A 1 9.48 -6.68 5.77
CA MET A 1 8.47 -5.58 5.75
C MET A 1 8.97 -4.32 5.04
N MET A 2 10.02 -3.63 5.50
CA MET A 2 10.43 -2.35 4.90
C MET A 2 10.75 -2.42 3.39
N LYS A 3 11.53 -3.40 2.93
CA LYS A 3 11.76 -3.63 1.49
C LYS A 3 10.46 -3.90 0.71
N TYR A 4 9.49 -4.56 1.34
CA TYR A 4 8.19 -4.82 0.72
C TYR A 4 7.38 -3.53 0.55
N TYR A 5 7.48 -2.59 1.51
CA TYR A 5 6.88 -1.26 1.37
C TYR A 5 7.52 -0.46 0.24
N GLU A 6 8.85 -0.59 0.07
CA GLU A 6 9.56 0.04 -1.04
C GLU A 6 9.08 -0.52 -2.39
N MET A 7 9.03 -1.84 -2.54
CA MET A 7 8.54 -2.50 -3.77
C MET A 7 7.12 -2.04 -4.11
N ARG A 8 6.18 -2.14 -3.15
CA ARG A 8 4.79 -1.73 -3.37
C ARG A 8 4.65 -0.23 -3.61
N GLY A 9 5.49 0.59 -2.98
CA GLY A 9 5.56 2.01 -3.24
C GLY A 9 5.99 2.33 -4.67
N LYS A 10 6.99 1.61 -5.22
CA LYS A 10 7.42 1.75 -6.61
C LYS A 10 6.30 1.36 -7.58
N GLU A 11 5.62 0.25 -7.34
CA GLU A 11 4.45 -0.16 -8.15
C GLU A 11 3.33 0.89 -8.15
N LEU A 12 3.02 1.49 -6.99
CA LEU A 12 2.01 2.54 -6.88
C LEU A 12 2.42 3.84 -7.58
N LEU A 13 3.72 4.20 -7.56
CA LEU A 13 4.25 5.31 -8.35
C LEU A 13 4.18 4.98 -9.85
N ASP A 14 4.45 3.73 -10.21
CA ASP A 14 4.46 3.30 -11.60
C ASP A 14 3.06 3.31 -12.21
N GLY A 15 2.06 2.95 -11.42
CA GLY A 15 0.64 3.08 -11.76
C GLY A 15 0.05 4.49 -11.61
N ASN A 16 0.86 5.51 -11.30
CA ASN A 16 0.41 6.89 -11.03
C ASN A 16 -0.65 7.01 -9.91
N VAL A 17 -0.71 6.02 -9.01
CA VAL A 17 -1.64 6.01 -7.86
C VAL A 17 -1.10 6.92 -6.76
N LEU A 18 0.21 6.86 -6.54
CA LEU A 18 0.98 7.82 -5.75
C LEU A 18 1.76 8.74 -6.68
N THR A 19 2.00 9.96 -6.22
CA THR A 19 2.79 10.96 -6.94
C THR A 19 4.03 11.36 -6.13
N ALA A 20 5.04 11.89 -6.82
CA ALA A 20 6.21 12.47 -6.15
C ALA A 20 5.82 13.61 -5.19
N ALA A 21 4.76 14.35 -5.51
CA ALA A 21 4.22 15.40 -4.65
C ALA A 21 3.71 14.83 -3.32
N ASP A 22 2.99 13.70 -3.35
CA ASP A 22 2.50 13.03 -2.13
C ASP A 22 3.67 12.67 -1.19
N LEU A 23 4.77 12.16 -1.74
CA LEU A 23 5.98 11.80 -0.99
C LEU A 23 6.69 13.02 -0.42
N CYS A 24 6.84 14.08 -1.22
CA CYS A 24 7.46 15.33 -0.79
C CYS A 24 6.67 16.04 0.31
N GLU A 25 5.34 16.06 0.24
CA GLU A 25 4.51 16.67 1.28
C GLU A 25 4.61 15.91 2.61
N TRP A 26 4.70 14.57 2.57
CA TRP A 26 5.01 13.77 3.76
C TRP A 26 6.38 14.11 4.36
N MET A 27 7.40 14.26 3.51
CA MET A 27 8.76 14.63 3.93
C MET A 27 8.83 16.02 4.59
N ARG A 28 7.97 16.95 4.16
CA ARG A 28 7.87 18.30 4.72
C ARG A 28 7.16 18.35 6.08
N GLY A 29 6.62 17.22 6.55
CA GLY A 29 6.01 17.10 7.87
C GLY A 29 4.68 17.83 8.02
N LYS A 30 4.00 18.15 6.91
CA LYS A 30 2.65 18.71 6.98
C LYS A 30 1.66 17.61 7.35
N ASN A 31 0.81 17.86 8.34
CA ASN A 31 -0.27 16.94 8.73
C ASN A 31 -1.51 17.12 7.83
N ASN A 32 -1.35 16.96 6.52
CA ASN A 32 -2.46 16.93 5.57
C ASN A 32 -2.89 15.48 5.24
N ASN A 33 -4.00 15.34 4.52
CA ASN A 33 -4.53 14.04 4.13
C ASN A 33 -3.52 13.28 3.25
N GLU A 34 -2.73 13.98 2.44
CA GLU A 34 -1.71 13.44 1.55
C GLU A 34 -0.56 12.79 2.33
N ALA A 35 -0.09 13.44 3.39
CA ALA A 35 0.90 12.84 4.30
C ALA A 35 0.34 11.59 4.99
N SER A 36 -0.98 11.51 5.24
CA SER A 36 -1.58 10.30 5.80
C SER A 36 -1.60 9.12 4.80
N ILE A 37 -1.75 9.40 3.50
CA ILE A 37 -1.69 8.38 2.44
C ILE A 37 -0.30 7.74 2.42
N VAL A 38 0.77 8.53 2.49
CA VAL A 38 2.14 7.98 2.50
C VAL A 38 2.48 7.36 3.85
N GLY A 39 2.24 8.06 4.95
CA GLY A 39 2.67 7.64 6.29
C GLY A 39 1.90 6.47 6.89
N VAL A 40 0.63 6.30 6.50
CA VAL A 40 -0.26 5.24 7.01
C VAL A 40 -0.78 4.39 5.87
N GLY A 41 -1.27 5.01 4.79
CA GLY A 41 -1.90 4.32 3.67
C GLY A 41 -0.99 3.31 2.96
N LEU A 42 0.20 3.73 2.54
CA LEU A 42 1.17 2.86 1.87
C LEU A 42 1.56 1.65 2.74
N PRO A 43 1.92 1.79 4.02
CA PRO A 43 2.13 0.65 4.91
C PRO A 43 0.90 -0.25 5.07
N CYS A 44 -0.30 0.31 5.21
CA CYS A 44 -1.55 -0.46 5.31
C CYS A 44 -1.80 -1.30 4.05
N TYR A 45 -1.71 -0.67 2.88
CA TYR A 45 -1.84 -1.32 1.58
C TYR A 45 -0.82 -2.44 1.42
N SER A 46 0.44 -2.16 1.72
CA SER A 46 1.52 -3.13 1.60
C SER A 46 1.33 -4.32 2.55
N LEU A 47 0.90 -4.08 3.79
CA LEU A 47 0.58 -5.15 4.72
C LEU A 47 -0.55 -6.02 4.19
N LEU A 48 -1.65 -5.42 3.72
CA LEU A 48 -2.76 -6.16 3.12
C LEU A 48 -2.30 -7.03 1.95
N GLN A 49 -1.50 -6.48 1.03
CA GLN A 49 -0.94 -7.23 -0.09
C GLN A 49 -0.11 -8.44 0.37
N ALA A 50 0.73 -8.26 1.40
CA ALA A 50 1.54 -9.35 1.95
C ALA A 50 0.66 -10.48 2.53
N LEU A 51 -0.39 -10.12 3.27
CA LEU A 51 -1.34 -11.09 3.83
C LEU A 51 -2.09 -11.84 2.71
N MET A 52 -2.58 -11.12 1.71
CA MET A 52 -3.28 -11.71 0.56
C MET A 52 -2.39 -12.67 -0.22
N PHE A 53 -1.14 -12.28 -0.49
CA PHE A 53 -0.16 -13.14 -1.15
C PHE A 53 0.09 -14.41 -0.33
N SER A 54 0.28 -14.26 0.99
CA SER A 54 0.49 -15.39 1.92
C SER A 54 -0.71 -16.35 1.98
N ILE A 55 -1.93 -15.84 1.86
CA ILE A 55 -3.16 -16.66 1.82
C ILE A 55 -3.22 -17.44 0.50
N LYS A 56 -2.98 -16.78 -0.64
CA LYS A 56 -3.00 -17.42 -1.97
C LYS A 56 -1.94 -18.51 -2.10
N ALA A 57 -0.75 -18.29 -1.52
CA ALA A 57 0.32 -19.28 -1.48
C ALA A 57 0.10 -20.41 -0.46
N ASN A 58 -1.03 -20.40 0.28
CA ASN A 58 -1.32 -21.32 1.37
C ASN A 58 -0.19 -21.45 2.41
N SER A 59 0.55 -20.36 2.64
CA SER A 59 1.67 -20.34 3.58
C SER A 59 1.18 -20.43 5.03
N SER A 60 2.03 -20.91 5.93
CA SER A 60 1.75 -20.98 7.36
C SER A 60 1.94 -19.64 8.07
N GLY A 61 2.85 -18.80 7.57
CA GLY A 61 3.24 -17.51 8.12
C GLY A 61 2.92 -16.31 7.21
N VAL A 62 3.70 -15.25 7.28
CA VAL A 62 3.59 -14.10 6.37
C VAL A 62 4.76 -14.12 5.40
N LEU A 63 4.47 -14.35 4.13
CA LEU A 63 5.42 -14.25 3.03
C LEU A 63 5.74 -12.80 2.72
N LEU A 64 7.04 -12.51 2.64
CA LEU A 64 7.61 -11.23 2.29
C LEU A 64 8.40 -11.34 0.98
N LEU A 65 9.08 -10.26 0.61
CA LEU A 65 9.99 -10.21 -0.53
C LEU A 65 11.06 -11.33 -0.45
N GLU A 66 11.53 -11.82 -1.60
CA GLU A 66 12.64 -12.79 -1.72
C GLU A 66 12.32 -14.14 -1.05
N ASP A 67 11.06 -14.60 -1.14
CA ASP A 67 10.55 -15.85 -0.54
C ASP A 67 10.77 -15.97 0.97
N PHE A 68 11.01 -14.84 1.63
CA PHE A 68 11.23 -14.81 3.07
C PHE A 68 9.90 -14.93 3.82
N GLU A 69 9.64 -16.10 4.40
CA GLU A 69 8.47 -16.36 5.23
C GLU A 69 8.76 -16.04 6.70
N ILE A 70 7.89 -15.26 7.36
CA ILE A 70 7.92 -15.11 8.82
C ILE A 70 6.85 -16.02 9.44
N THR A 71 7.28 -16.97 10.26
CA THR A 71 6.44 -17.92 11.00
C THR A 71 6.62 -17.75 12.51
N TYR A 72 5.77 -18.40 13.31
CA TYR A 72 5.94 -18.44 14.76
C TYR A 72 7.29 -19.01 15.22
N PHE A 73 7.93 -19.84 14.40
CA PHE A 73 9.20 -20.50 14.73
C PHE A 73 10.43 -19.66 14.37
N ASN A 74 10.36 -18.85 13.30
CA ASN A 74 11.49 -18.04 12.83
C ASN A 74 11.39 -16.56 13.20
N LYS A 75 10.26 -16.12 13.80
CA LYS A 75 10.09 -14.72 14.21
C LYS A 75 11.19 -14.31 15.19
N PRO A 76 11.74 -13.08 15.05
CA PRO A 76 12.71 -12.58 16.01
C PRO A 76 12.11 -12.54 17.43
N LYS A 77 12.89 -12.92 18.44
CA LYS A 77 12.47 -12.95 19.85
C LYS A 77 12.45 -11.55 20.48
N ASP A 78 11.67 -10.65 19.90
CA ASP A 78 11.48 -9.27 20.37
C ASP A 78 10.01 -9.08 20.74
N LYS A 79 9.74 -8.59 21.97
CA LYS A 79 8.38 -8.36 22.47
C LYS A 79 7.56 -7.41 21.59
N LEU A 80 8.20 -6.42 20.97
CA LEU A 80 7.54 -5.49 20.05
C LEU A 80 7.15 -6.17 18.74
N LEU A 81 8.02 -7.04 18.23
CA LEU A 81 7.74 -7.81 17.03
C LEU A 81 6.67 -8.87 17.29
N ASP A 82 6.65 -9.46 18.48
CA ASP A 82 5.59 -10.39 18.91
C ASP A 82 4.24 -9.70 19.03
N TRP A 83 4.22 -8.50 19.63
CA TRP A 83 3.02 -7.67 19.72
C TRP A 83 2.46 -7.28 18.34
N PHE A 84 3.32 -7.12 17.32
CA PHE A 84 2.88 -6.81 15.96
C PHE A 84 2.52 -8.04 15.13
N PHE A 85 3.32 -9.11 15.25
CA PHE A 85 3.18 -10.33 14.45
C PHE A 85 1.91 -11.11 14.80
N ASN A 86 1.55 -11.21 16.09
CA ASN A 86 0.35 -11.93 16.51
C ASN A 86 -0.94 -11.36 15.88
N PRO A 87 -1.19 -10.03 15.95
CA PRO A 87 -2.29 -9.40 15.23
C PRO A 87 -2.26 -9.60 13.71
N MET A 88 -1.08 -9.60 13.08
CA MET A 88 -0.96 -9.88 11.64
C MET A 88 -1.43 -11.29 11.29
N MET A 89 -1.05 -12.29 12.09
CA MET A 89 -1.48 -13.67 11.89
C MET A 89 -3.00 -13.83 12.09
N VAL A 90 -3.56 -13.19 13.12
CA VAL A 90 -5.01 -13.16 13.34
C VAL A 90 -5.73 -12.54 12.13
N LEU A 91 -5.23 -11.42 11.61
CA LEU A 91 -5.82 -10.77 10.43
C LEU A 91 -5.74 -11.63 9.18
N LYS A 92 -4.60 -12.32 8.97
CA LYS A 92 -4.45 -13.28 7.88
C LYS A 92 -5.53 -14.34 7.92
N GLU A 93 -5.76 -14.93 9.09
CA GLU A 93 -6.77 -15.98 9.27
C GLU A 93 -8.19 -15.42 9.13
N GLN A 94 -8.46 -14.22 9.65
CA GLN A 94 -9.75 -13.57 9.46
C GLN A 94 -10.05 -13.34 7.97
N ILE A 95 -9.10 -12.80 7.21
CA ILE A 95 -9.27 -12.60 5.75
C ILE A 95 -9.51 -13.94 5.04
N ARG A 96 -8.76 -15.00 5.42
CA ARG A 96 -8.93 -16.35 4.87
C ARG A 96 -10.33 -16.91 5.12
N VAL A 97 -10.86 -16.76 6.34
CA VAL A 97 -12.18 -17.28 6.74
C VAL A 97 -13.31 -16.49 6.08
N ILE A 98 -13.18 -15.16 5.97
CA ILE A 98 -14.20 -14.29 5.36
C ILE A 98 -14.36 -14.58 3.86
N LYS A 99 -13.31 -15.09 3.19
CA LYS A 99 -13.31 -15.41 1.75
C LYS A 99 -13.80 -14.24 0.88
N LEU A 100 -13.23 -13.07 1.10
CA LEU A 100 -13.55 -11.85 0.34
C LEU A 100 -13.38 -12.09 -1.17
N GLY A 101 -14.39 -11.69 -1.93
CA GLY A 101 -14.33 -11.68 -3.39
C GLY A 101 -13.32 -10.66 -3.92
N GLU A 102 -12.91 -10.80 -5.19
CA GLU A 102 -11.91 -9.89 -5.78
C GLU A 102 -12.35 -8.42 -5.72
N ALA A 103 -13.62 -8.17 -6.03
CA ALA A 103 -14.26 -6.87 -5.96
C ALA A 103 -14.18 -6.22 -4.56
N GLU A 104 -14.39 -6.99 -3.50
CA GLU A 104 -14.34 -6.55 -2.10
C GLU A 104 -12.89 -6.31 -1.64
N LEU A 105 -11.96 -7.16 -2.09
CA LEU A 105 -10.53 -6.98 -1.84
C LEU A 105 -10.01 -5.70 -2.47
N ARG A 106 -10.41 -5.41 -3.72
CA ARG A 106 -10.05 -4.17 -4.40
C ARG A 106 -10.65 -2.94 -3.73
N TYR A 107 -11.86 -3.05 -3.17
CA TYR A 107 -12.43 -1.99 -2.34
C TYR A 107 -11.62 -1.79 -1.05
N LEU A 108 -11.28 -2.87 -0.34
CA LEU A 108 -10.47 -2.84 0.86
C LEU A 108 -9.11 -2.15 0.59
N GLU A 109 -8.44 -2.49 -0.51
CA GLU A 109 -7.20 -1.85 -0.98
C GLU A 109 -7.34 -0.34 -1.12
N LYS A 110 -8.43 0.15 -1.73
CA LYS A 110 -8.69 1.59 -1.89
C LYS A 110 -8.82 2.28 -0.55
N VAL A 111 -9.63 1.72 0.35
CA VAL A 111 -9.94 2.34 1.65
C VAL A 111 -8.71 2.38 2.54
N VAL A 112 -7.94 1.28 2.59
CA VAL A 112 -6.74 1.25 3.44
C VAL A 112 -5.62 2.15 2.92
N LEU A 113 -5.52 2.39 1.60
CA LEU A 113 -4.52 3.27 1.00
C LEU A 113 -4.88 4.75 1.14
N PHE A 114 -6.11 5.12 0.79
CA PHE A 114 -6.51 6.53 0.71
C PHE A 114 -7.23 7.05 1.97
N GLY A 115 -7.65 6.17 2.88
CA GLY A 115 -8.29 6.55 4.14
C GLY A 115 -9.56 7.37 3.93
N CYS A 116 -9.51 8.66 4.29
CA CYS A 116 -10.65 9.58 4.14
C CYS A 116 -10.69 10.32 2.79
N ASN A 117 -9.67 10.17 1.93
CA ASN A 117 -9.61 10.88 0.65
C ASN A 117 -10.49 10.18 -0.41
N LYS A 118 -11.79 10.46 -0.38
CA LYS A 118 -12.79 9.87 -1.30
C LYS A 118 -12.50 10.18 -2.76
N GLN A 119 -12.09 11.40 -3.07
CA GLN A 119 -11.78 11.81 -4.45
C GLN A 119 -10.68 10.92 -5.08
N ARG A 120 -9.63 10.60 -4.34
CA ARG A 120 -8.56 9.70 -4.82
C ARG A 120 -9.00 8.25 -4.89
N GLN A 121 -9.90 7.80 -4.01
CA GLN A 121 -10.51 6.46 -4.09
C GLN A 121 -11.36 6.29 -5.35
N GLU A 122 -12.09 7.33 -5.72
CA GLU A 122 -12.94 7.35 -6.92
C GLU A 122 -12.08 7.41 -8.19
N ALA A 123 -11.03 8.23 -8.19
CA ALA A 123 -10.11 8.36 -9.32
C ALA A 123 -9.31 7.09 -9.62
N TRP A 124 -9.00 6.27 -8.61
CA TRP A 124 -8.24 5.04 -8.81
C TRP A 124 -9.13 3.89 -9.31
N ASN A 125 -9.06 3.58 -10.60
CA ASN A 125 -9.78 2.43 -11.16
C ASN A 125 -8.96 1.12 -11.04
N ASN A 126 -9.05 0.47 -9.87
CA ASN A 126 -8.42 -0.84 -9.62
C ASN A 126 -9.39 -2.03 -9.81
N GLY A 127 -10.56 -1.82 -10.42
CA GLY A 127 -11.60 -2.84 -10.57
C GLY A 127 -12.42 -3.13 -9.30
N GLY A 128 -12.23 -2.38 -8.22
CA GLY A 128 -13.04 -2.49 -7.01
C GLY A 128 -14.41 -1.84 -7.14
N LEU A 129 -15.37 -2.34 -6.35
CA LEU A 129 -16.72 -1.76 -6.29
C LEU A 129 -16.60 -0.29 -5.85
N MET A 130 -17.09 0.63 -6.69
CA MET A 130 -17.59 1.90 -6.18
C MET A 130 -18.89 1.55 -5.49
N ILE A 131 -18.92 1.57 -4.16
CA ILE A 131 -20.19 1.48 -3.44
C ILE A 131 -20.87 2.84 -3.64
N PRO A 132 -21.91 2.95 -4.48
CA PRO A 132 -22.70 4.16 -4.53
C PRO A 132 -23.59 4.12 -3.29
N ASP A 133 -23.48 5.16 -2.48
CA ASP A 133 -24.24 5.37 -1.25
C ASP A 133 -23.89 4.52 0.00
N PRO A 134 -24.01 5.11 1.20
CA PRO A 134 -23.95 4.40 2.48
C PRO A 134 -25.06 3.35 2.70
N MET A 135 -25.95 3.11 1.73
CA MET A 135 -27.26 2.51 1.98
C MET A 135 -27.67 1.34 1.05
N PHE A 136 -27.00 1.04 -0.07
CA PHE A 136 -27.48 -0.01 -1.00
C PHE A 136 -26.99 -1.44 -0.69
N LEU A 137 -26.06 -1.63 0.25
CA LEU A 137 -25.59 -2.96 0.72
C LEU A 137 -26.11 -3.32 2.12
N MET A 138 -27.29 -2.78 2.47
CA MET A 138 -28.09 -3.11 3.66
C MET A 138 -28.60 -4.57 3.66
N ASN A 139 -28.31 -5.37 2.63
CA ASN A 139 -28.71 -6.78 2.52
C ASN A 139 -27.61 -7.83 2.86
N LEU A 140 -26.43 -7.43 3.36
CA LEU A 140 -25.38 -8.34 3.89
C LEU A 140 -24.63 -7.67 5.06
N THR A 141 -25.33 -7.47 6.17
CA THR A 141 -24.84 -6.71 7.34
C THR A 141 -23.54 -7.26 7.95
N ASP A 142 -23.30 -8.56 7.83
CA ASP A 142 -22.15 -9.23 8.44
C ASP A 142 -20.84 -8.99 7.67
N GLY A 143 -20.87 -9.04 6.34
CA GLY A 143 -19.66 -8.90 5.50
C GLY A 143 -19.07 -7.48 5.56
N CYS A 144 -19.92 -6.46 5.49
CA CYS A 144 -19.52 -5.06 5.62
C CYS A 144 -18.95 -4.74 7.00
N ALA A 145 -19.57 -5.27 8.06
CA ALA A 145 -19.08 -5.09 9.43
C ALA A 145 -17.70 -5.73 9.64
N MET A 146 -17.49 -6.93 9.06
CA MET A 146 -16.19 -7.62 9.12
C MET A 146 -15.11 -6.87 8.34
N MET A 147 -15.39 -6.41 7.12
CA MET A 147 -14.46 -5.60 6.33
C MET A 147 -14.08 -4.30 7.04
N ASN A 148 -15.06 -3.57 7.59
CA ASN A 148 -14.79 -2.36 8.35
C ASN A 148 -13.93 -2.65 9.59
N THR A 149 -14.18 -3.77 10.27
CA THR A 149 -13.35 -4.23 11.38
C THR A 149 -11.91 -4.51 10.94
N LEU A 150 -11.71 -5.15 9.79
CA LEU A 150 -10.38 -5.37 9.21
C LEU A 150 -9.66 -4.05 8.92
N ILE A 151 -10.35 -3.08 8.29
CA ILE A 151 -9.81 -1.75 7.99
C ILE A 151 -9.32 -1.07 9.26
N VAL A 152 -10.18 -0.99 10.28
CA VAL A 152 -9.86 -0.35 11.56
C VAL A 152 -8.67 -1.02 12.24
N ARG A 153 -8.60 -2.37 12.21
CA ARG A 153 -7.48 -3.12 12.77
C ARG A 153 -6.17 -2.87 12.03
N ILE A 154 -6.17 -2.95 10.70
CA ILE A 154 -4.99 -2.68 9.86
C ILE A 154 -4.45 -1.28 10.13
N ILE A 155 -5.33 -0.27 10.07
CA ILE A 155 -4.94 1.12 10.32
C ILE A 155 -4.44 1.31 11.75
N GLY A 156 -5.11 0.71 12.73
CA GLY A 156 -4.73 0.78 14.15
C GLY A 156 -3.34 0.22 14.41
N MET A 157 -3.03 -0.95 13.85
CA MET A 157 -1.71 -1.56 13.97
C MET A 157 -0.62 -0.70 13.34
N ILE A 158 -0.84 -0.21 12.11
CA ILE A 158 0.12 0.64 11.41
C ILE A 158 0.36 1.95 12.17
N ARG A 159 -0.70 2.59 12.67
CA ARG A 159 -0.58 3.78 13.54
C ARG A 159 0.13 3.49 14.86
N GLY A 160 0.03 2.27 15.36
CA GLY A 160 0.79 1.81 16.53
C GLY A 160 2.28 1.73 16.25
N VAL A 161 2.68 0.99 15.20
CA VAL A 161 4.10 0.83 14.85
C VAL A 161 4.73 2.12 14.32
N SER A 162 3.95 3.00 13.69
CA SER A 162 4.45 4.28 13.16
C SER A 162 4.95 5.24 14.23
N LYS A 163 4.54 5.04 15.49
CA LYS A 163 5.02 5.82 16.64
C LYS A 163 6.42 5.40 17.10
N LEU A 164 6.91 4.24 16.69
CA LEU A 164 8.23 3.75 17.08
C LEU A 164 9.33 4.53 16.35
N PRO A 165 10.34 5.09 17.05
CA PRO A 165 11.41 5.87 16.42
C PRO A 165 12.19 5.10 15.36
N THR A 166 12.41 3.80 15.61
CA THR A 166 13.10 2.90 14.68
C THR A 166 12.31 2.66 13.40
N TYR A 167 10.99 2.50 13.53
CA TYR A 167 10.08 2.41 12.37
C TYR A 167 10.12 3.71 11.57
N ARG A 168 9.91 4.86 12.23
CA ARG A 168 9.87 6.17 11.58
C ARG A 168 11.16 6.45 10.82
N SER A 169 12.31 6.15 11.42
CA SER A 169 13.62 6.33 10.79
C SER A 169 13.79 5.44 9.56
N LYS A 170 13.43 4.16 9.65
CA LYS A 170 13.49 3.23 8.51
C LYS A 170 12.51 3.62 7.41
N PHE A 171 11.29 3.98 7.75
CA PHE A 171 10.26 4.38 6.80
C PHE A 171 10.64 5.67 6.06
N HIS A 172 11.27 6.61 6.74
CA HIS A 172 11.82 7.81 6.10
C HIS A 172 12.86 7.48 5.01
N GLN A 173 13.71 6.47 5.22
CA GLN A 173 14.64 6.01 4.18
C GLN A 173 13.92 5.38 2.99
N ILE A 174 12.83 4.64 3.24
CA ILE A 174 11.99 4.11 2.16
C ILE A 174 11.40 5.24 1.34
N VAL A 175 10.84 6.28 1.97
CA VAL A 175 10.27 7.42 1.23
C VAL A 175 11.34 8.14 0.40
N LYS A 176 12.57 8.29 0.92
CA LYS A 176 13.70 8.83 0.13
C LYS A 176 14.01 7.97 -1.10
N ALA A 177 14.05 6.65 -0.96
CA ALA A 177 14.27 5.74 -2.08
C ALA A 177 13.14 5.85 -3.13
N LEU A 178 11.89 6.00 -2.69
CA LEU A 178 10.75 6.21 -3.58
C LEU A 178 10.83 7.55 -4.34
N ILE A 179 11.27 8.62 -3.68
CA ILE A 179 11.50 9.91 -4.34
C ILE A 179 12.60 9.79 -5.40
N ALA A 180 13.73 9.15 -5.08
CA ALA A 180 14.81 8.92 -6.04
C ALA A 180 14.32 8.14 -7.26
N HIS A 181 13.55 7.07 -7.05
CA HIS A 181 12.93 6.30 -8.12
C HIS A 181 12.01 7.16 -9.01
N SER A 182 11.21 8.04 -8.42
CA SER A 182 10.33 8.93 -9.19
C SER A 182 11.11 9.91 -10.08
N LEU A 183 12.25 10.43 -9.58
CA LEU A 183 13.11 11.34 -10.32
C LEU A 183 13.84 10.64 -11.47
N GLU A 184 14.39 9.46 -11.23
CA GLU A 184 15.04 8.64 -12.27
C GLU A 184 14.08 8.33 -13.42
N LYS A 185 12.83 8.01 -13.09
CA LYS A 185 11.78 7.75 -14.07
C LYS A 185 11.40 9.01 -14.86
N ASP A 186 11.34 10.17 -14.22
CA ASP A 186 11.08 11.45 -14.89
C ASP A 186 12.23 11.84 -15.85
N LEU A 187 13.48 11.65 -15.41
CA LEU A 187 14.67 11.89 -16.24
C LEU A 187 14.70 10.96 -17.46
N SER A 188 14.42 9.67 -17.26
CA SER A 188 14.35 8.69 -18.34
C SER A 188 13.26 9.03 -19.35
N ARG A 189 12.07 9.46 -18.89
CA ARG A 189 11.00 9.93 -19.76
C ARG A 189 11.39 11.16 -20.58
N LYS A 190 12.07 12.13 -19.97
CA LYS A 190 12.57 13.33 -20.67
C LYS A 190 13.63 12.99 -21.72
N ALA A 191 14.58 12.10 -21.40
CA ALA A 191 15.59 11.66 -22.35
C ALA A 191 14.97 10.96 -23.58
N LEU A 192 14.00 10.07 -23.36
CA LEU A 192 13.25 9.40 -24.43
C LEU A 192 12.49 10.41 -25.31
N ALA A 193 11.88 11.44 -24.72
CA ALA A 193 11.16 12.47 -25.46
C ALA A 193 12.08 13.33 -26.34
N ILE A 194 13.31 13.62 -25.87
CA ILE A 194 14.32 14.33 -26.66
C ILE A 194 14.75 13.49 -27.87
N HIS A 195 15.06 12.20 -27.65
CA HIS A 195 15.44 11.29 -28.74
C HIS A 195 14.33 11.09 -29.78
N LEU A 196 13.05 11.10 -29.38
CA LEU A 196 11.93 11.02 -30.31
C LEU A 196 11.70 12.35 -31.07
N GLY A 197 11.91 13.49 -30.42
CA GLY A 197 11.82 14.81 -31.03
C GLY A 197 12.88 15.02 -32.12
N ASP A 198 14.10 14.57 -31.88
CA ASP A 198 15.21 14.67 -32.84
C ASP A 198 14.99 13.77 -34.07
N ALA A 199 14.37 12.60 -33.90
CA ALA A 199 14.06 11.69 -35.02
C ALA A 199 12.97 12.23 -35.96
N VAL A 200 12.01 13.00 -35.44
CA VAL A 200 10.93 13.61 -36.24
C VAL A 200 11.43 14.82 -37.05
N ASP A 201 12.42 15.55 -36.54
CA ASP A 201 12.99 16.71 -37.26
C ASP A 201 13.92 16.29 -38.41
N ILE A 202 14.58 15.13 -38.30
CA ILE A 202 15.37 14.54 -39.39
C ILE A 202 14.47 14.05 -40.53
N SER A 203 13.28 13.51 -40.23
CA SER A 203 12.34 13.02 -41.26
C SER A 203 11.59 14.13 -42.01
N LYS A 204 11.57 15.37 -41.52
CA LYS A 204 10.94 16.52 -42.20
C LYS A 204 11.90 17.32 -43.08
N LYS A 205 13.19 16.99 -43.06
CA LYS A 205 14.25 17.62 -43.86
C LYS A 205 14.78 16.74 -45.00
N ALA A 206 14.18 15.57 -45.22
CA ALA A 206 14.50 14.65 -46.32
C ALA A 206 13.42 14.72 -47.41
#